data_AF-A0A951DC34-F1
#
_entry.id   AF-A0A951DC34-F1
#
_cell.length_a   1.000
_cell.length_b   1.000
_cell.length_c   1.000
_cell.angle_alpha   90.00
_cell.angle_beta   90.00
_cell.angle_gamma   90.00
#
_symmetry.space_group_name_H-M   'P 1'
#
loop_
_entity.id
_entity.type
_entity.pdbx_description
1 polymer ?
#
loop_
_entity_poly.entity_id
_entity_poly.type
_entity_poly.pdbx_seq_one_letter_code
_entity_poly.pdbx_strand_id
1 'polypeptide(L)' 'ELQAQLDKLASDAGQRTDELVRDVMAGYVHEVAHVRETLDRRYDDIKSGKVQLIDGEEAFVRLRAKSEARRNSGA' A
#
# COMPACT_ATOMS: atom_id res chain seq x y z
N GLU A 1 -5.59 -14.94 25.01
CA GLU A 1 -5.79 -13.52 24.66
C GLU A 1 -6.17 -13.35 23.19
N LEU A 2 -5.31 -13.76 22.25
CA LEU A 2 -5.60 -13.68 20.80
C LEU A 2 -6.90 -14.38 20.38
N GLN A 3 -7.15 -15.60 20.87
CA GLN A 3 -8.38 -16.34 20.52
C GLN A 3 -9.65 -15.57 20.92
N ALA A 4 -9.68 -15.01 22.14
CA ALA A 4 -10.82 -14.23 22.62
C ALA A 4 -11.04 -12.95 21.81
N GLN A 5 -9.97 -12.33 21.29
CA GLN A 5 -10.06 -11.18 20.38
C GLN A 5 -10.64 -11.58 19.02
N LEU A 6 -10.20 -12.71 18.47
CA LEU A 6 -10.73 -13.25 17.21
C LEU A 6 -12.20 -13.62 17.33
N ASP A 7 -12.59 -14.28 18.42
CA ASP A 7 -13.99 -14.66 18.67
C ASP A 7 -14.89 -13.44 18.83
N LYS A 8 -14.41 -12.40 19.51
CA LYS A 8 -15.12 -11.12 19.62
C LYS A 8 -15.28 -10.47 18.24
N LEU A 9 -14.21 -10.38 17.45
CA LEU A 9 -14.25 -9.77 16.13
C LEU A 9 -15.18 -10.54 15.17
N ALA A 10 -15.17 -11.86 15.26
CA ALA A 10 -16.07 -12.74 14.50
C ALA A 10 -17.54 -12.49 14.90
N SER A 11 -17.81 -12.39 16.21
CA SER A 11 -19.14 -12.04 16.72
C SER A 11 -19.60 -10.66 16.24
N ASP A 12 -18.73 -9.64 16.29
CA ASP A 12 -19.05 -8.28 15.84
C ASP A 12 -19.30 -8.23 14.33
N ALA A 13 -18.58 -9.05 13.55
CA ALA A 13 -18.76 -9.19 12.10
C ALA A 13 -19.94 -10.08 11.70
N GLY A 14 -20.56 -10.80 12.65
CA GLY A 14 -21.59 -11.80 12.36
C GLY A 14 -21.09 -12.99 11.53
N GLN A 15 -19.79 -13.26 11.56
CA GLN A 15 -19.13 -14.33 10.81
C GLN A 15 -18.57 -15.39 11.75
N ARG A 16 -18.28 -16.59 11.24
CA ARG A 16 -17.51 -17.56 12.00
C ARG A 16 -16.04 -17.14 12.07
N THR A 17 -15.35 -17.46 13.16
CA THR A 17 -13.94 -17.11 13.33
C THR A 17 -13.03 -17.62 12.21
N ASP A 18 -13.29 -18.82 11.69
CA ASP A 18 -12.52 -19.41 10.58
C ASP A 18 -12.77 -18.71 9.23
N GLU A 19 -13.99 -18.25 8.98
CA GLU A 19 -14.36 -17.47 7.81
C GLU A 19 -13.74 -16.07 7.87
N LEU A 20 -13.86 -15.40 9.00
CA LEU A 20 -13.25 -14.08 9.24
C LEU A 20 -11.73 -14.12 9.02
N VAL A 21 -11.04 -15.11 9.60
CA VAL A 21 -9.58 -15.24 9.44
C VAL A 21 -9.24 -15.47 7.97
N ARG A 22 -9.98 -16.32 7.27
CA ARG A 22 -9.76 -16.57 5.84
C ARG A 22 -9.92 -15.29 5.02
N ASP A 23 -10.98 -14.53 5.25
CA ASP A 23 -11.29 -13.31 4.48
C ASP A 23 -10.24 -12.22 4.72
N VAL A 24 -9.85 -11.99 5.98
CA VAL A 24 -8.80 -11.04 6.34
C VAL A 24 -7.47 -11.44 5.71
N MET A 25 -7.10 -12.71 5.78
CA MET A 25 -5.85 -13.20 5.18
C MET A 25 -5.88 -13.13 3.66
N ALA A 26 -7.02 -13.42 3.03
CA ALA A 26 -7.19 -13.26 1.58
C ALA A 26 -7.00 -11.81 1.15
N GLY A 27 -7.60 -10.85 1.88
CA GLY A 27 -7.39 -9.43 1.65
C GLY A 27 -5.93 -9.01 1.85
N TYR A 28 -5.30 -9.42 2.94
CA TYR A 28 -3.89 -9.11 3.20
C TYR A 28 -2.96 -9.65 2.10
N VAL A 29 -3.15 -10.90 1.69
CA VAL A 29 -2.35 -11.51 0.62
C VAL A 29 -2.60 -10.80 -0.72
N HIS A 30 -3.83 -10.40 -1.00
CA HIS A 30 -4.16 -9.62 -2.20
C HIS A 30 -3.40 -8.29 -2.23
N GLU A 31 -3.43 -7.52 -1.14
CA GLU A 31 -2.71 -6.24 -1.05
C GLU A 31 -1.19 -6.42 -1.19
N VAL A 32 -0.62 -7.44 -0.54
CA VAL A 32 0.81 -7.76 -0.69
C VAL A 32 1.14 -8.12 -2.15
N ALA A 33 0.31 -8.90 -2.82
CA ALA A 33 0.49 -9.25 -4.22
C ALA A 33 0.44 -8.01 -5.13
N HIS A 34 -0.52 -7.10 -4.88
CA HIS A 34 -0.65 -5.86 -5.64
C HIS A 34 0.56 -4.93 -5.49
N VAL A 35 1.06 -4.77 -4.25
CA VAL A 35 2.29 -4.00 -3.98
C VAL A 35 3.49 -4.63 -4.70
N ARG A 36 3.61 -5.95 -4.62
CA ARG A 36 4.70 -6.68 -5.27
C ARG A 36 4.67 -6.51 -6.79
N GLU A 37 3.51 -6.69 -7.41
CA GLU A 37 3.35 -6.48 -8.86
C GLU A 37 3.76 -5.06 -9.27
N THR A 38 3.41 -4.07 -8.44
CA THR A 38 3.79 -2.68 -8.67
C THR A 38 5.30 -2.48 -8.60
N LEU A 39 5.97 -3.07 -7.63
CA LEU A 39 7.42 -2.98 -7.48
C LEU A 39 8.16 -3.74 -8.58
N ASP A 40 7.73 -4.95 -8.92
CA ASP A 40 8.32 -5.77 -9.97
C ASP A 40 8.30 -5.02 -11.32
N ARG A 41 7.15 -4.43 -11.67
CA ARG A 41 7.02 -3.62 -12.90
C ARG A 41 7.95 -2.40 -12.90
N ARG A 42 8.09 -1.70 -11.77
CA ARG A 42 9.00 -0.55 -11.64
C ARG A 42 10.45 -0.96 -11.75
N TYR A 43 10.80 -2.10 -11.16
CA TYR A 43 12.13 -2.67 -11.28
C TYR A 43 12.46 -3.01 -12.74
N ASP A 44 11.54 -3.65 -13.46
CA ASP A 44 11.71 -3.96 -14.88
C ASP A 44 11.83 -2.72 -15.76
N ASP A 45 11.00 -1.69 -15.51
CA ASP A 45 11.09 -0.39 -16.19
C ASP A 45 12.47 0.27 -15.97
N ILE A 46 13.02 0.21 -14.75
CA ILE A 46 14.35 0.73 -14.43
C ILE A 46 15.43 -0.10 -15.12
N LYS A 47 15.38 -1.42 -14.98
CA LYS A 47 16.38 -2.34 -15.52
C LYS A 47 16.44 -2.30 -17.04
N SER A 48 15.30 -2.11 -17.70
CA SER A 48 15.22 -1.95 -19.15
C SER A 48 15.64 -0.56 -19.65
N GLY A 49 15.85 0.41 -18.76
CA GLY A 49 16.14 1.80 -19.12
C GLY A 49 14.94 2.55 -19.70
N LYS A 50 13.72 2.00 -19.56
CA LYS A 50 12.49 2.60 -20.07
C LYS A 50 12.09 3.88 -19.32
N VAL A 51 12.58 4.03 -18.08
CA VAL A 51 12.38 5.23 -17.26
C VAL A 51 13.69 5.95 -17.01
N GLN A 52 13.63 7.28 -17.02
CA GLN A 52 14.77 8.11 -16.61
C GLN A 52 14.84 8.15 -15.09
N LEU A 53 16.02 7.82 -14.56
CA LEU A 53 16.30 7.96 -13.13
C LEU A 53 16.47 9.44 -12.77
N ILE A 54 16.02 9.78 -11.56
CA ILE A 54 16.17 11.12 -10.99
C ILE A 54 16.99 10.94 -9.71
N ASP A 55 17.87 11.89 -9.42
CA ASP A 55 18.56 11.91 -8.14
C ASP A 55 17.57 11.97 -6.96
N GLY A 56 17.89 11.28 -5.88
CA GLY A 56 16.98 11.14 -4.74
C GLY A 56 16.66 12.47 -4.08
N GLU A 57 17.66 13.31 -3.85
CA GLU A 57 17.47 14.63 -3.23
C GLU A 57 16.68 15.55 -4.15
N GLU A 58 17.01 15.53 -5.44
CA GLU A 58 16.25 16.26 -6.45
C GLU A 58 14.76 15.85 -6.48
N ALA A 59 14.47 14.54 -6.38
CA ALA A 59 13.10 14.05 -6.33
C ALA A 59 12.34 14.58 -5.10
N PHE A 60 12.96 14.60 -3.92
CA PHE A 60 12.36 15.16 -2.70
C PHE A 60 12.08 16.66 -2.81
N VAL A 61 13.03 17.42 -3.34
CA VAL A 61 12.86 18.87 -3.59
C VAL A 61 11.66 19.12 -4.52
N ARG A 62 11.58 18.38 -5.63
CA ARG A 62 10.45 18.49 -6.58
C ARG A 62 9.10 18.17 -5.92
N LEU A 63 9.03 17.12 -5.10
CA LEU A 63 7.80 16.73 -4.38
C LEU A 63 7.37 17.79 -3.35
N ARG A 64 8.32 18.38 -2.63
CA ARG A 64 8.04 19.45 -1.66
C ARG A 64 7.52 20.69 -2.35
N ALA A 65 8.20 21.15 -3.40
CA ALA A 65 7.77 22.31 -4.19
C ALA A 65 6.36 22.12 -4.77
N LYS A 66 6.07 20.92 -5.32
CA LYS A 66 4.73 20.58 -5.83
C LYS A 66 3.67 20.63 -4.72
N SER A 67 4.00 20.18 -3.52
CA SER A 67 3.09 20.19 -2.37
C SER A 67 2.83 21.62 -1.87
N GLU A 68 3.85 22.46 -1.84
CA GLU A 68 3.73 23.89 -1.50
C GLU A 68 2.89 24.65 -2.51
N ALA A 69 3.13 24.45 -3.81
CA ALA A 69 2.34 25.06 -4.87
C ALA A 69 0.85 24.72 -4.74
N ARG A 70 0.52 23.46 -4.43
CA ARG A 70 -0.87 23.01 -4.21
C ARG A 70 -1.52 23.66 -2.98
N ARG A 71 -0.76 23.91 -1.92
CA ARG A 71 -1.26 24.62 -0.73
C ARG A 71 -1.52 26.09 -1.04
N ASN A 72 -0.64 26.70 -1.83
CA ASN A 72 -0.70 28.13 -2.14
C ASN A 72 -1.70 28.45 -3.26
N SER A 73 -2.07 27.47 -4.11
CA SER A 73 -3.10 27.62 -5.15
C SER A 73 -4.53 27.41 -4.64
N GLY A 74 -4.69 27.10 -3.34
CA GLY A 74 -5.99 26.92 -2.68
C GLY A 74 -6.47 28.15 -1.90
N ALA A 75 -5.86 29.32 -2.11
CA ALA A 75 -6.26 30.62 -1.57
C ALA A 75 -6.81 31.52 -2.69
#